data_AF-A0A9P0NX07-F1
#
_entry.id   AF-A0A9P0NX07-F1
#
_cell.length_a   1.000
_cell.length_b   1.000
_cell.length_c   1.000
_cell.angle_alpha   90.00
_cell.angle_beta   90.00
_cell.angle_gamma   90.00
#
_symmetry.space_group_name_H-M   'P 1'
#
loop_
_entity.id
_entity.type
_entity.pdbx_description
1 polymer ?
#
loop_
_entity_poly.entity_id
_entity_poly.type
_entity_poly.pdbx_seq_one_letter_code
_entity_poly.pdbx_strand_id
1 'polypeptide(L)'
;MLEGLRKPVIVTGSQIPIFETRSDAKDNFLSSLILASYGRVPEVCVFFASKLYRGNRVTKMSSDELEAFGSPNYNTLADVGIDVKFNDHYIRQVSPTRYFAPIIDLNPNVGILAFFPTMTCNMLEAFLQPPVQGLVIQTYGAGNLPSSRKDLMDVLRNAVKRRILIVNVTQCSRGTVQADYETGKVLQDMGIILGADMTAEAAYTKLIFVLGLPELSFDTRVKLMKSDLRGEMTVNSKCSCR
;
A
#
# COMPACT_ATOMS: atom_id res chain seq x y z
N MET A 1 -12.69 2.32 -0.66
CA MET A 1 -13.57 2.34 -1.86
C MET A 1 -14.53 1.17 -1.89
N LEU A 2 -14.13 -0.05 -2.24
CA LEU A 2 -15.04 -1.20 -2.35
C LEU A 2 -15.20 -1.95 -1.00
N GLU A 3 -15.78 -1.30 0.01
CA GLU A 3 -16.02 -1.97 1.30
C GLU A 3 -17.13 -3.01 1.20
N GLY A 4 -16.94 -4.15 1.88
CA GLY A 4 -17.87 -5.28 1.83
C GLY A 4 -17.87 -6.03 0.50
N LEU A 5 -16.78 -5.94 -0.28
CA LEU A 5 -16.62 -6.68 -1.53
C LEU A 5 -16.77 -8.20 -1.31
N ARG A 6 -17.56 -8.85 -2.16
CA ARG A 6 -17.82 -10.30 -2.12
C ARG A 6 -17.56 -11.01 -3.45
N LYS A 7 -17.11 -10.26 -4.45
CA LYS A 7 -16.87 -10.74 -5.82
C LYS A 7 -15.48 -10.27 -6.26
N PRO A 8 -14.81 -11.03 -7.14
CA PRO A 8 -13.53 -10.61 -7.69
C PRO A 8 -13.67 -9.32 -8.49
N VAL A 9 -12.71 -8.41 -8.30
CA VAL A 9 -12.49 -7.26 -9.18
C VAL A 9 -11.07 -7.38 -9.68
N ILE A 10 -10.89 -7.79 -10.93
CA ILE A 10 -9.58 -8.07 -11.52
C ILE A 10 -9.19 -6.92 -12.44
N VAL A 11 -8.15 -6.19 -12.06
CA VAL A 11 -7.48 -5.21 -12.90
C VAL A 11 -6.43 -5.94 -13.74
N THR A 12 -6.45 -5.70 -15.05
CA THR A 12 -5.47 -6.25 -15.98
C THR A 12 -5.15 -5.23 -17.07
N GLY A 13 -4.21 -5.57 -17.94
CA GLY A 13 -3.74 -4.73 -19.03
C GLY A 13 -2.72 -5.47 -19.87
N SER A 14 -1.86 -4.72 -20.55
CA SER A 14 -0.80 -5.27 -21.39
C SER A 14 0.34 -4.28 -21.55
N GLN A 15 1.56 -4.77 -21.81
CA GLN A 15 2.62 -3.90 -22.32
C GLN A 15 2.46 -3.66 -23.83
N ILE A 16 1.89 -4.62 -24.56
CA ILE A 16 1.74 -4.55 -26.02
C ILE A 16 0.24 -4.52 -26.37
N PRO A 17 -0.24 -3.57 -27.20
CA PRO A 17 -1.65 -3.47 -27.60
C PRO A 17 -2.23 -4.78 -28.16
N ILE A 18 -3.51 -5.07 -27.87
CA ILE A 18 -4.15 -6.36 -28.15
C ILE A 18 -4.17 -6.79 -29.63
N PHE A 19 -4.07 -5.84 -30.55
CA PHE A 19 -4.09 -6.09 -31.98
C PHE A 19 -2.72 -6.49 -32.54
N GLU A 20 -1.65 -6.35 -31.76
CA GLU A 20 -0.32 -6.76 -32.16
C GLU A 20 -0.13 -8.28 -32.06
N THR A 21 0.71 -8.82 -32.95
CA THR A 21 0.89 -10.27 -33.09
C THR A 21 1.47 -10.91 -31.82
N ARG A 22 2.44 -10.24 -31.17
CA ARG A 22 3.15 -10.73 -29.98
C ARG A 22 2.59 -10.16 -28.67
N SER A 23 1.32 -9.75 -28.66
CA SER A 23 0.69 -9.09 -27.50
C SER A 23 0.41 -10.05 -26.33
N ASP A 24 0.71 -9.60 -25.12
CA ASP A 24 0.33 -10.23 -23.86
C ASP A 24 -1.14 -9.95 -23.47
N ALA A 25 -1.81 -9.02 -24.15
CA ALA A 25 -3.16 -8.58 -23.81
C ALA A 25 -4.21 -9.69 -23.95
N LYS A 26 -4.08 -10.57 -24.94
CA LYS A 26 -5.05 -11.64 -25.20
C LYS A 26 -5.12 -12.61 -24.02
N ASP A 27 -3.96 -13.07 -23.58
CA ASP A 27 -3.84 -14.01 -22.46
C ASP A 27 -4.23 -13.36 -21.14
N ASN A 28 -3.77 -12.13 -20.90
CA ASN A 28 -4.12 -11.35 -19.71
C ASN A 28 -5.64 -11.11 -19.61
N PHE A 29 -6.28 -10.70 -20.70
CA PHE A 29 -7.72 -10.42 -20.76
C PHE A 29 -8.56 -11.69 -20.56
N LEU A 30 -8.29 -12.75 -21.34
CA LEU A 30 -9.06 -13.99 -21.27
C LEU A 30 -8.93 -14.65 -19.89
N SER A 31 -7.71 -14.75 -19.37
CA SER A 31 -7.46 -15.35 -18.06
C SER A 31 -8.11 -14.55 -16.94
N SER A 32 -8.14 -13.22 -17.03
CA SER A 32 -8.84 -12.38 -16.05
C SER A 32 -10.35 -12.65 -16.03
N LEU A 33 -10.98 -12.87 -17.19
CA LEU A 33 -12.40 -13.24 -17.27
C LEU A 33 -12.66 -14.62 -16.65
N ILE A 34 -11.81 -15.59 -16.96
CA ILE A 34 -11.88 -16.94 -16.38
C ILE A 34 -11.73 -16.87 -14.86
N LEU A 35 -10.73 -16.16 -14.35
CA LEU A 35 -10.50 -15.98 -12.92
C LEU A 35 -11.68 -15.30 -12.22
N ALA A 36 -12.27 -14.28 -12.83
CA ALA A 36 -13.46 -13.62 -12.30
C ALA A 36 -14.67 -14.56 -12.24
N SER A 37 -14.82 -15.45 -13.23
CA SER A 37 -15.94 -16.39 -13.31
C SER A 37 -15.97 -17.43 -12.19
N TYR A 38 -14.81 -17.79 -11.62
CA TYR A 38 -14.75 -18.71 -10.48
C TYR A 38 -15.37 -18.13 -9.21
N GLY A 39 -15.42 -16.80 -9.07
CA GLY A 39 -15.98 -16.13 -7.88
C GLY A 39 -15.24 -16.39 -6.57
N ARG A 40 -14.06 -17.03 -6.60
CA ARG A 40 -13.33 -17.51 -5.40
C ARG A 40 -12.55 -16.44 -4.64
N VAL A 41 -12.21 -15.32 -5.30
CA VAL A 41 -11.31 -14.31 -4.74
C VAL A 41 -12.10 -13.00 -4.51
N PRO A 42 -12.64 -12.75 -3.31
CA PRO A 42 -13.49 -11.59 -3.02
C PRO A 42 -12.65 -10.32 -2.77
N GLU A 43 -11.68 -10.05 -3.64
CA GLU A 43 -10.69 -8.98 -3.48
C GLU A 43 -10.52 -8.19 -4.78
N VAL A 44 -9.94 -6.99 -4.64
CA VAL A 44 -9.38 -6.27 -5.78
C VAL A 44 -8.02 -6.88 -6.09
N CYS A 45 -7.86 -7.40 -7.29
CA CYS A 45 -6.69 -8.14 -7.72
C CYS A 45 -6.06 -7.49 -8.95
N VAL A 46 -4.79 -7.79 -9.18
CA VAL A 46 -4.07 -7.45 -10.41
C VAL A 46 -3.63 -8.75 -11.06
N PHE A 47 -3.94 -8.95 -12.34
CA PHE A 47 -3.55 -10.15 -13.09
C PHE A 47 -2.67 -9.81 -14.29
N PHE A 48 -1.46 -10.34 -14.29
CA PHE A 48 -0.46 -10.21 -15.36
C PHE A 48 0.44 -11.46 -15.38
N ALA A 49 0.93 -11.83 -16.56
CA ALA A 49 1.95 -12.87 -16.73
C ALA A 49 1.63 -14.16 -15.94
N SER A 50 0.39 -14.65 -16.09
CA SER A 50 -0.11 -15.86 -15.44
C SER A 50 -0.18 -15.83 -13.90
N LYS A 51 -0.05 -14.66 -13.27
CA LYS A 51 -0.09 -14.52 -11.82
C LYS A 51 -1.20 -13.59 -11.38
N LEU A 52 -1.98 -14.02 -10.40
CA LEU A 52 -3.01 -13.21 -9.74
C LEU A 52 -2.46 -12.69 -8.41
N TYR A 53 -2.36 -11.38 -8.29
CA TYR A 53 -1.85 -10.71 -7.09
C TYR A 53 -2.96 -10.00 -6.33
N ARG A 54 -2.80 -9.86 -5.00
CA ARG A 54 -3.60 -8.92 -4.21
C ARG A 54 -3.27 -7.49 -4.65
N GLY A 55 -4.26 -6.73 -5.08
CA GLY A 55 -4.03 -5.44 -5.75
C GLY A 55 -3.28 -4.40 -4.90
N ASN A 56 -3.55 -4.32 -3.60
CA ASN A 56 -2.87 -3.40 -2.68
C ASN A 56 -1.51 -3.93 -2.15
N ARG A 57 -0.97 -4.98 -2.75
CA ARG A 57 0.37 -5.53 -2.47
C ARG A 57 1.27 -5.50 -3.71
N VAL A 58 0.81 -4.90 -4.80
CA VAL A 58 1.50 -4.88 -6.09
C VAL A 58 2.20 -3.55 -6.31
N THR A 59 3.37 -3.62 -6.96
CA THR A 59 4.03 -2.48 -7.57
C THR A 59 4.50 -2.84 -8.99
N LYS A 60 4.61 -1.84 -9.87
CA LYS A 60 5.15 -2.06 -11.23
C LYS A 60 6.68 -2.08 -11.12
N MET A 61 7.27 -3.24 -11.37
CA MET A 61 8.70 -3.51 -11.19
C MET A 61 9.52 -3.30 -12.47
N SER A 62 8.90 -3.42 -13.65
CA SER A 62 9.58 -3.27 -14.94
C SER A 62 8.75 -2.43 -15.91
N SER A 63 9.42 -1.59 -16.70
CA SER A 63 8.81 -0.87 -17.83
C SER A 63 8.81 -1.68 -19.12
N ASP A 64 9.61 -2.74 -19.21
CA ASP A 64 9.96 -3.39 -20.48
C ASP A 64 9.55 -4.87 -20.51
N GLU A 65 9.54 -5.54 -19.36
CA GLU A 65 9.21 -6.96 -19.27
C GLU A 65 7.70 -7.20 -19.25
N LEU A 66 7.25 -8.33 -19.80
CA LEU A 66 5.85 -8.76 -19.72
C LEU A 66 5.46 -9.09 -18.27
N GLU A 67 6.39 -9.59 -17.46
CA GLU A 67 6.25 -9.71 -16.01
C GLU A 67 6.50 -8.35 -15.33
N ALA A 68 5.70 -7.35 -15.71
CA ALA A 68 5.90 -5.96 -15.30
C ALA A 68 5.54 -5.70 -13.83
N PHE A 69 4.78 -6.57 -13.19
CA PHE A 69 4.23 -6.38 -11.85
C PHE A 69 4.75 -7.45 -10.88
N GLY A 70 5.06 -7.01 -9.66
CA GLY A 70 5.47 -7.91 -8.58
C GLY A 70 4.75 -7.60 -7.27
N SER A 71 4.73 -8.58 -6.38
CA SER A 71 4.26 -8.43 -5.00
C SER A 71 5.39 -8.75 -4.02
N PRO A 72 6.21 -7.76 -3.65
CA PRO A 72 7.50 -8.03 -2.99
C PRO A 72 7.36 -8.56 -1.56
N ASN A 73 6.26 -8.23 -0.88
CA ASN A 73 6.01 -8.58 0.53
C ASN A 73 4.80 -9.52 0.72
N TYR A 74 4.24 -10.08 -0.36
CA TYR A 74 3.08 -10.98 -0.27
C TYR A 74 3.06 -11.98 -1.42
N ASN A 75 2.55 -13.19 -1.18
CA ASN A 75 2.48 -14.23 -2.20
C ASN A 75 1.33 -14.00 -3.19
N THR A 76 1.41 -14.63 -4.37
CA THR A 76 0.32 -14.67 -5.34
C THR A 76 -0.93 -15.32 -4.73
N LEU A 77 -2.11 -14.82 -5.10
CA LEU A 77 -3.40 -15.40 -4.73
C LEU A 77 -3.73 -16.61 -5.61
N ALA A 78 -3.25 -16.61 -6.86
CA ALA A 78 -3.34 -17.76 -7.75
C ALA A 78 -2.26 -17.70 -8.84
N ASP A 79 -1.92 -18.86 -9.37
CA ASP A 79 -1.03 -19.05 -10.52
C ASP A 79 -1.78 -19.81 -11.63
N VAL A 80 -1.70 -19.32 -12.87
CA VAL A 80 -2.40 -19.86 -14.04
C VAL A 80 -1.41 -20.63 -14.91
N GLY A 81 -1.49 -21.96 -14.89
CA GLY A 81 -0.76 -22.85 -15.78
C GLY A 81 -1.71 -23.62 -16.68
N ILE A 82 -1.45 -24.92 -16.87
CA ILE A 82 -2.44 -25.85 -17.45
C ILE A 82 -3.72 -25.81 -16.63
N ASP A 83 -3.57 -25.81 -15.30
CA ASP A 83 -4.65 -25.63 -14.33
C ASP A 83 -4.47 -24.30 -13.59
N VAL A 84 -5.57 -23.76 -13.05
CA VAL A 84 -5.55 -22.62 -12.13
C VAL A 84 -5.34 -23.11 -10.70
N LYS A 85 -4.24 -22.68 -10.08
CA LYS A 85 -3.89 -23.02 -8.70
C LYS A 85 -4.15 -21.84 -7.79
N PHE A 86 -5.18 -21.91 -6.95
CA PHE A 86 -5.49 -20.90 -5.95
C PHE A 86 -4.72 -21.16 -4.65
N ASN A 87 -4.16 -20.11 -4.07
CA ASN A 87 -3.48 -20.15 -2.79
C ASN A 87 -4.43 -19.67 -1.68
N ASP A 88 -5.39 -20.52 -1.30
CA ASP A 88 -6.49 -20.18 -0.37
C ASP A 88 -6.02 -19.62 0.99
N HIS A 89 -4.82 -19.99 1.45
CA HIS A 89 -4.22 -19.45 2.67
C HIS A 89 -3.97 -17.93 2.62
N TYR A 90 -3.73 -17.39 1.43
CA TYR A 90 -3.48 -15.96 1.22
C TYR A 90 -4.73 -15.19 0.84
N ILE A 91 -5.85 -15.85 0.51
CA ILE A 91 -7.10 -15.20 0.11
C ILE A 91 -7.89 -14.75 1.34
N ARG A 92 -8.35 -13.49 1.37
CA ARG A 92 -9.17 -12.98 2.47
C ARG A 92 -10.54 -13.63 2.47
N GLN A 93 -10.99 -13.96 3.67
CA GLN A 93 -12.35 -14.45 3.90
C GLN A 93 -13.33 -13.28 3.94
N VAL A 94 -14.52 -13.50 3.37
CA VAL A 94 -15.60 -12.52 3.40
C VAL A 94 -16.18 -12.46 4.80
N SER A 95 -16.30 -11.26 5.36
CA SER A 95 -17.07 -11.08 6.60
C SER A 95 -18.56 -11.30 6.32
N PRO A 96 -19.24 -12.23 7.01
CA PRO A 96 -20.64 -12.54 6.74
C PRO A 96 -21.56 -11.35 7.02
N THR A 97 -21.15 -10.46 7.94
CA THR A 97 -21.94 -9.35 8.46
C THR A 97 -21.72 -8.01 7.73
N ARG A 98 -20.69 -7.89 6.87
CA ARG A 98 -20.47 -6.66 6.09
C ARG A 98 -21.18 -6.72 4.75
N TYR A 99 -22.07 -5.76 4.51
CA TYR A 99 -22.70 -5.52 3.22
C TYR A 99 -21.79 -4.67 2.34
N PHE A 100 -21.97 -4.77 1.02
CA PHE A 100 -21.25 -3.94 0.07
C PHE A 100 -21.70 -2.48 0.20
N ALA A 101 -20.76 -1.60 0.52
CA ALA A 101 -20.98 -0.18 0.72
C ALA A 101 -19.80 0.60 0.12
N PRO A 102 -19.95 1.21 -1.07
CA PRO A 102 -18.86 1.96 -1.66
C PRO A 102 -18.60 3.26 -0.88
N ILE A 103 -17.33 3.53 -0.58
CA ILE A 103 -16.86 4.79 0.02
C ILE A 103 -16.06 5.55 -1.03
N ILE A 104 -16.58 6.70 -1.45
CA ILE A 104 -16.01 7.50 -2.54
C ILE A 104 -15.44 8.85 -2.07
N ASP A 105 -15.72 9.26 -0.83
CA ASP A 105 -15.12 10.45 -0.23
C ASP A 105 -13.66 10.17 0.10
N LEU A 106 -12.77 10.79 -0.69
CA LEU A 106 -11.32 10.64 -0.62
C LEU A 106 -10.70 12.02 -0.41
N ASN A 107 -9.66 12.09 0.41
CA ASN A 107 -8.97 13.35 0.67
C ASN A 107 -7.76 13.53 -0.27
N PRO A 108 -7.79 14.47 -1.22
CA PRO A 108 -6.71 14.66 -2.19
C PRO A 108 -5.49 15.40 -1.60
N ASN A 109 -5.59 15.95 -0.38
CA ASN A 109 -4.52 16.75 0.23
C ASN A 109 -3.43 15.87 0.86
N VAL A 110 -2.94 14.89 0.10
CA VAL A 110 -1.94 13.92 0.52
C VAL A 110 -0.79 13.93 -0.47
N GLY A 111 0.44 14.02 0.05
CA GLY A 111 1.66 13.92 -0.76
C GLY A 111 2.43 12.62 -0.51
N ILE A 112 3.37 12.35 -1.40
CA ILE A 112 4.41 11.32 -1.23
C ILE A 112 5.78 11.93 -1.50
N LEU A 113 6.75 11.66 -0.63
CA LEU A 113 8.10 12.22 -0.73
C LEU A 113 9.15 11.16 -0.41
N ALA A 114 10.04 10.89 -1.37
CA ALA A 114 11.24 10.11 -1.12
C ALA A 114 12.34 10.97 -0.51
N PHE A 115 12.91 10.52 0.60
CA PHE A 115 14.09 11.16 1.19
C PHE A 115 15.34 10.91 0.35
N PHE A 116 16.18 11.93 0.22
CA PHE A 116 17.47 11.85 -0.48
C PHE A 116 18.56 12.59 0.32
N PRO A 117 19.86 12.25 0.17
CA PRO A 117 20.90 12.68 1.10
C PRO A 117 21.06 14.20 1.24
N THR A 118 20.75 14.96 0.20
CA THR A 118 20.91 16.43 0.13
C THR A 118 19.63 17.20 0.45
N MET A 119 18.59 16.55 0.99
CA MET A 119 17.34 17.21 1.34
C MET A 119 17.55 18.33 2.37
N THR A 120 17.00 19.50 2.07
CA THR A 120 17.05 20.71 2.90
C THR A 120 15.76 20.89 3.67
N CYS A 121 15.81 21.59 4.81
CA CYS A 121 14.62 21.92 5.59
C CYS A 121 13.63 22.73 4.76
N ASN A 122 14.09 23.73 4.00
CA ASN A 122 13.22 24.57 3.18
C ASN A 122 12.39 23.76 2.17
N MET A 123 12.98 22.74 1.53
CA MET A 123 12.23 21.87 0.61
C MET A 123 11.15 21.06 1.34
N LEU A 124 11.50 20.47 2.49
CA LEU A 124 10.55 19.69 3.28
C LEU A 124 9.43 20.55 3.87
N GLU A 125 9.76 21.74 4.38
CA GLU A 125 8.81 22.72 4.90
C GLU A 125 7.86 23.23 3.83
N ALA A 126 8.37 23.54 2.62
CA ALA A 126 7.56 23.94 1.49
C ALA A 126 6.58 22.84 1.08
N PHE A 127 7.04 21.59 1.04
CA PHE A 127 6.19 20.43 0.74
C PHE A 127 5.06 20.25 1.78
N LEU A 128 5.33 20.58 3.05
CA LEU A 128 4.40 20.42 4.17
C LEU A 128 3.51 21.66 4.41
N GLN A 129 3.48 22.63 3.50
CA GLN A 129 2.57 23.77 3.59
C GLN A 129 1.10 23.35 3.31
N PRO A 130 0.12 24.13 3.81
CA PRO A 130 -1.27 23.95 3.40
C PRO A 130 -1.43 23.92 1.87
N PRO A 131 -2.33 23.07 1.33
CA PRO A 131 -3.40 22.36 2.04
C PRO A 131 -3.02 20.95 2.56
N VAL A 132 -1.74 20.54 2.57
CA VAL A 132 -1.33 19.17 2.92
C VAL A 132 -1.81 18.74 4.31
N GLN A 133 -2.49 17.59 4.35
CA GLN A 133 -3.04 16.95 5.56
C GLN A 133 -2.46 15.55 5.81
N GLY A 134 -1.87 14.93 4.79
CA GLY A 134 -1.16 13.66 4.91
C GLY A 134 0.11 13.62 4.08
N LEU A 135 1.12 12.89 4.56
CA LEU A 135 2.36 12.66 3.84
C LEU A 135 2.81 11.21 4.01
N VAL A 136 3.07 10.53 2.89
CA VAL A 136 3.88 9.30 2.88
C VAL A 136 5.33 9.69 2.66
N ILE A 137 6.21 9.35 3.61
CA ILE A 137 7.66 9.50 3.43
C ILE A 137 8.27 8.15 3.08
N GLN A 138 9.11 8.11 2.05
CA GLN A 138 9.89 6.94 1.70
C GLN A 138 11.32 7.12 2.21
N THR A 139 11.74 6.30 3.14
CA THR A 139 13.03 6.42 3.85
C THR A 139 13.93 5.22 3.57
N TYR A 140 15.19 5.27 4.00
CA TYR A 140 16.18 4.28 3.59
C TYR A 140 16.07 2.97 4.36
N GLY A 141 16.37 1.84 3.71
CA GLY A 141 16.53 0.54 4.38
C GLY A 141 15.33 0.15 5.24
N ALA A 142 15.54 -0.05 6.54
CA ALA A 142 14.49 -0.45 7.49
C ALA A 142 13.56 0.70 7.96
N GLY A 143 13.56 1.84 7.26
CA GLY A 143 12.76 3.02 7.61
C GLY A 143 13.56 4.18 8.22
N ASN A 144 14.84 4.29 7.87
CA ASN A 144 15.82 5.14 8.52
C ASN A 144 15.86 6.55 7.90
N LEU A 145 15.87 7.55 8.78
CA LEU A 145 16.26 8.92 8.46
C LEU A 145 17.61 9.24 9.13
N PRO A 146 18.41 10.17 8.59
CA PRO A 146 19.68 10.56 9.19
C PRO A 146 19.46 11.20 10.57
N SER A 147 19.65 10.44 11.64
CA SER A 147 19.38 10.86 13.03
C SER A 147 20.23 12.05 13.48
N SER A 148 21.38 12.28 12.85
CA SER A 148 22.21 13.47 13.06
C SER A 148 21.58 14.78 12.54
N ARG A 149 20.63 14.70 11.59
CA ARG A 149 19.92 15.85 11.01
C ARG A 149 18.71 16.23 11.87
N LYS A 150 18.99 16.76 13.06
CA LYS A 150 17.95 17.23 14.02
C LYS A 150 17.04 18.29 13.40
N ASP A 151 17.60 19.13 12.54
CA ASP A 151 16.90 20.14 11.75
C ASP A 151 15.75 19.55 10.91
N LEU A 152 15.98 18.45 10.17
CA LEU A 152 14.92 17.78 9.41
C LEU A 152 13.88 17.11 10.32
N MET A 153 14.34 16.53 11.43
CA MET A 153 13.45 15.90 12.40
C MET A 153 12.50 16.92 13.06
N ASP A 154 12.98 18.14 13.30
CA ASP A 154 12.16 19.21 13.87
C ASP A 154 11.08 19.67 12.89
N VAL A 155 11.37 19.74 11.58
CA VAL A 155 10.36 20.00 10.55
C VAL A 155 9.24 18.95 10.59
N LEU A 156 9.60 17.67 10.63
CA LEU A 156 8.63 16.56 10.72
C LEU A 156 7.81 16.63 12.01
N ARG A 157 8.45 16.87 13.16
CA ARG A 157 7.79 17.03 14.45
C ARG A 157 6.79 18.20 14.42
N ASN A 158 7.15 19.31 13.80
CA ASN A 158 6.27 20.47 13.66
C ASN A 158 5.08 20.18 12.74
N ALA A 159 5.25 19.38 11.68
CA ALA A 159 4.15 18.92 10.85
C ALA A 159 3.19 17.98 11.61
N VAL A 160 3.70 17.05 12.42
CA VAL A 160 2.86 16.22 13.29
C VAL A 160 2.10 17.06 14.31
N LYS A 161 2.73 18.09 14.91
CA LYS A 161 2.04 19.05 15.81
C LYS A 161 0.90 19.79 15.10
N ARG A 162 1.04 20.10 13.81
CA ARG A 162 -0.02 20.65 12.95
C ARG A 162 -1.08 19.61 12.53
N ARG A 163 -1.01 18.40 13.06
CA ARG A 163 -1.90 17.26 12.77
C ARG A 163 -1.86 16.77 11.32
N ILE A 164 -0.71 16.93 10.65
CA ILE A 164 -0.44 16.22 9.40
C ILE A 164 -0.14 14.76 9.73
N LEU A 165 -0.88 13.82 9.14
CA LEU A 165 -0.60 12.39 9.29
C LEU A 165 0.61 12.01 8.43
N ILE A 166 1.70 11.61 9.07
CA ILE A 166 2.92 11.18 8.37
C ILE A 166 3.07 9.67 8.50
N VAL A 167 3.24 8.98 7.37
CA VAL A 167 3.43 7.52 7.28
C VAL A 167 4.80 7.25 6.69
N ASN A 168 5.62 6.48 7.41
CA ASN A 168 6.94 6.09 6.97
C ASN A 168 6.94 4.71 6.32
N VAL A 169 7.33 4.64 5.05
CA VAL A 169 7.60 3.40 4.31
C VAL A 169 9.05 3.36 3.83
N THR A 170 9.53 2.20 3.42
CA THR A 170 10.87 2.06 2.87
C THR A 170 10.91 2.40 1.38
N GLN A 171 12.07 2.87 0.90
CA GLN A 171 12.39 2.95 -0.53
C GLN A 171 12.75 1.60 -1.14
N CYS A 172 13.13 0.62 -0.31
CA CYS A 172 13.45 -0.72 -0.78
C CYS A 172 12.21 -1.40 -1.34
N SER A 173 12.36 -2.14 -2.44
CA SER A 173 11.24 -2.88 -3.06
C SER A 173 10.66 -3.93 -2.11
N ARG A 174 11.52 -4.59 -1.31
CA ARG A 174 11.13 -5.57 -0.29
C ARG A 174 11.66 -5.13 1.07
N GLY A 175 10.83 -5.30 2.11
CA GLY A 175 11.21 -4.97 3.47
C GLY A 175 10.05 -4.51 4.33
N THR A 176 10.35 -4.18 5.58
CA THR A 176 9.36 -3.76 6.57
C THR A 176 9.96 -2.65 7.44
N VAL A 177 9.16 -1.61 7.70
CA VAL A 177 9.48 -0.53 8.64
C VAL A 177 8.85 -0.86 10.00
N GLN A 178 9.70 -1.17 10.99
CA GLN A 178 9.27 -1.54 12.35
C GLN A 178 10.08 -0.79 13.41
N ALA A 179 9.56 -0.78 14.65
CA ALA A 179 10.15 -0.08 15.78
C ALA A 179 11.37 -0.81 16.40
N ASP A 180 11.73 -1.99 15.89
CA ASP A 180 12.80 -2.83 16.45
C ASP A 180 14.20 -2.22 16.23
N TYR A 181 14.33 -1.19 15.39
CA TYR A 181 15.54 -0.38 15.23
C TYR A 181 15.41 0.96 15.98
N GLU A 182 16.52 1.47 16.53
CA GLU A 182 16.54 2.75 17.29
C GLU A 182 15.89 3.90 16.52
N THR A 183 16.12 3.97 15.21
CA THR A 183 15.56 4.96 14.29
C THR A 183 14.04 4.85 14.17
N GLY A 184 13.49 3.64 14.09
CA GLY A 184 12.05 3.39 14.03
C GLY A 184 11.33 3.89 15.29
N LYS A 185 11.93 3.65 16.46
CA LYS A 185 11.41 4.14 17.75
C LYS A 185 11.42 5.67 17.81
N VAL A 186 12.49 6.32 17.37
CA VAL A 186 12.59 7.80 17.33
C VAL A 186 11.46 8.41 16.49
N LEU A 187 11.17 7.86 15.30
CA LEU A 187 10.08 8.35 14.46
C LEU A 187 8.71 8.09 15.07
N GLN A 188 8.51 6.93 15.69
CA GLN A 188 7.28 6.61 16.39
C GLN A 188 7.02 7.57 17.56
N ASP A 189 8.05 7.89 18.34
CA ASP A 189 7.98 8.83 19.47
C ASP A 189 7.68 10.26 19.00
N MET A 190 8.00 10.61 17.74
CA MET A 190 7.59 11.87 17.10
C MET A 190 6.12 11.88 16.67
N GLY A 191 5.42 10.75 16.72
CA GLY A 191 4.05 10.58 16.23
C GLY A 191 3.97 10.21 14.74
N ILE A 192 5.07 9.83 14.11
CA ILE A 192 5.09 9.30 12.73
C ILE A 192 4.61 7.85 12.77
N ILE A 193 3.75 7.49 11.82
CA ILE A 193 3.19 6.14 11.70
C ILE A 193 4.17 5.27 10.93
N LEU A 194 4.54 4.11 11.48
CA LEU A 194 5.34 3.12 10.77
C LEU A 194 4.43 2.34 9.81
N GLY A 195 4.78 2.31 8.54
CA GLY A 195 3.99 1.72 7.46
C GLY A 195 4.12 0.20 7.33
N ALA A 196 4.85 -0.46 8.23
CA ALA A 196 5.16 -1.89 8.14
C ALA A 196 5.72 -2.26 6.75
N ASP A 197 5.14 -3.25 6.09
CA ASP A 197 5.54 -3.77 4.77
C ASP A 197 4.59 -3.31 3.65
N MET A 198 3.81 -2.24 3.87
CA MET A 198 3.00 -1.62 2.82
C MET A 198 3.89 -1.15 1.67
N THR A 199 3.38 -1.30 0.44
CA THR A 199 3.95 -0.57 -0.69
C THR A 199 3.66 0.92 -0.56
N ALA A 200 4.41 1.75 -1.28
CA ALA A 200 4.20 3.20 -1.29
C ALA A 200 2.79 3.57 -1.79
N GLU A 201 2.31 2.88 -2.83
CA GLU A 201 1.00 3.05 -3.44
C GLU A 201 -0.13 2.71 -2.45
N ALA A 202 0.04 1.61 -1.70
CA ALA A 202 -0.92 1.18 -0.70
C ALA A 202 -0.96 2.14 0.49
N ALA A 203 0.19 2.57 1.01
CA ALA A 203 0.25 3.55 2.09
C ALA A 203 -0.37 4.89 1.68
N TYR A 204 -0.09 5.36 0.46
CA TYR A 204 -0.65 6.60 -0.09
C TYR A 204 -2.17 6.51 -0.23
N THR A 205 -2.67 5.45 -0.84
CA THR A 205 -4.11 5.25 -1.05
C THR A 205 -4.85 5.04 0.26
N LYS A 206 -4.26 4.31 1.21
CA LYS A 206 -4.81 4.14 2.56
C LYS A 206 -4.90 5.47 3.30
N LEU A 207 -3.89 6.34 3.16
CA LEU A 207 -3.87 7.64 3.81
C LEU A 207 -4.96 8.58 3.23
N ILE A 208 -5.11 8.61 1.91
CA ILE A 208 -6.21 9.32 1.21
C ILE A 208 -7.58 8.83 1.72
N PHE A 209 -7.74 7.50 1.79
CA PHE A 209 -8.98 6.88 2.25
C PHE A 209 -9.28 7.21 3.71
N VAL A 210 -8.31 7.00 4.62
CA VAL A 210 -8.48 7.24 6.06
C VAL A 210 -8.73 8.71 6.34
N LEU A 211 -8.11 9.65 5.62
CA LEU A 211 -8.38 11.08 5.76
C LEU A 211 -9.73 11.51 5.17
N GLY A 212 -10.27 10.77 4.18
CA GLY A 212 -11.59 11.02 3.58
C GLY A 212 -12.76 10.60 4.47
N LEU A 213 -12.54 9.68 5.42
CA LEU A 213 -13.61 9.23 6.33
C LEU A 213 -14.15 10.39 7.20
N PRO A 214 -15.48 10.58 7.27
CA PRO A 214 -16.07 11.66 8.04
C PRO A 214 -16.00 11.39 9.54
N GLU A 215 -16.03 12.46 10.34
CA GLU A 215 -16.25 12.41 11.79
C GLU A 215 -15.25 11.57 12.62
N LEU A 216 -14.08 11.23 12.06
CA LEU A 216 -13.03 10.54 12.81
C LEU A 216 -12.05 11.50 13.48
N SER A 217 -11.78 11.25 14.76
CA SER A 217 -10.69 11.91 15.50
C SER A 217 -9.32 11.57 14.90
N PHE A 218 -8.33 12.43 15.17
CA PHE A 218 -6.95 12.22 14.75
C PHE A 218 -6.41 10.86 15.24
N ASP A 219 -6.63 10.51 16.50
CA ASP A 219 -6.16 9.26 17.09
C ASP A 219 -6.82 8.03 16.44
N THR A 220 -8.10 8.12 16.08
CA THR A 220 -8.78 7.03 15.36
C THR A 220 -8.17 6.85 13.97
N ARG A 221 -7.84 7.93 13.27
CA ARG A 221 -7.15 7.86 11.97
C ARG A 221 -5.77 7.25 12.11
N VAL A 222 -5.00 7.62 13.14
CA VAL A 222 -3.70 6.99 13.46
C VAL A 222 -3.87 5.49 13.70
N LYS A 223 -4.88 5.07 14.46
CA LYS A 223 -5.18 3.64 14.70
C LYS A 223 -5.51 2.90 13.40
N LEU A 224 -6.36 3.47 12.54
CA LEU A 224 -6.71 2.88 11.24
C LEU A 224 -5.50 2.74 10.32
N MET A 225 -4.59 3.72 10.32
CA MET A 225 -3.35 3.62 9.54
C MET A 225 -2.44 2.50 10.02
N LYS A 226 -2.44 2.20 11.32
CA LYS A 226 -1.64 1.12 11.94
C LYS A 226 -2.26 -0.28 11.82
N SER A 227 -3.54 -0.39 11.48
CA SER A 227 -4.26 -1.66 11.38
C SER A 227 -4.36 -2.17 9.95
N ASP A 228 -4.30 -3.50 9.73
CA ASP A 228 -4.61 -4.09 8.43
C ASP A 228 -6.09 -3.89 8.06
N LEU A 229 -6.37 -3.05 7.06
CA LEU A 229 -7.74 -2.77 6.64
C LEU A 229 -8.20 -3.73 5.53
N ARG A 230 -7.33 -4.05 4.58
CA ARG A 230 -7.65 -4.71 3.31
C ARG A 230 -6.56 -5.69 2.85
N GLY A 231 -5.69 -6.14 3.73
CA GLY A 231 -4.59 -7.06 3.43
C GLY A 231 -3.33 -6.37 2.94
N GLU A 232 -3.26 -5.03 3.01
CA GLU A 232 -2.14 -4.22 2.51
C GLU A 232 -0.90 -4.28 3.39
N MET A 233 -1.05 -4.69 4.65
CA MET A 233 0.05 -4.72 5.62
C MET A 233 0.03 -6.00 6.45
N THR A 234 1.22 -6.49 6.78
CA THR A 234 1.46 -7.58 7.71
C THR A 234 1.77 -6.98 9.07
N VAL A 235 0.77 -7.00 9.94
CA VAL A 235 0.96 -6.59 11.34
C VAL A 235 1.55 -7.79 12.06
N ASN A 236 2.76 -7.65 12.64
CA ASN A 236 3.31 -8.66 13.53
C ASN A 236 2.38 -8.81 14.74
N SER A 237 1.46 -9.75 14.68
CA SER A 237 0.73 -10.24 15.83
C SER A 237 1.72 -10.99 16.71
N LYS A 238 2.40 -10.28 17.61
CA LYS A 238 2.72 -10.89 18.91
C LYS A 238 1.39 -11.08 19.65
N CYS A 239 0.63 -12.09 19.22
CA CYS A 239 -0.55 -12.56 19.91
C CYS A 239 -0.35 -14.04 20.18
N SER A 240 0.19 -14.30 21.37
CA SER A 240 -0.21 -15.35 22.29
C SER A 240 -1.07 -16.48 21.69
N CYS A 241 -0.42 -17.53 21.21
CA CYS A 241 -0.94 -18.88 21.35
C CYS A 241 -0.13 -19.55 22.48
N ARG A 242 -0.68 -19.48 23.69
CA ARG A 242 -0.60 -20.58 24.65
C ARG A 242 -1.99 -21.19 24.73
#